data_AF-A0A7D4XXD5-F1
#
_entry.id   AF-A0A7D4XXD5-F1
#
_cell.length_a   1.000
_cell.length_b   1.000
_cell.length_c   1.000
_cell.angle_alpha   90.00
_cell.angle_beta   90.00
_cell.angle_gamma   90.00
#
_symmetry.space_group_name_H-M   'P 1'
#
loop_
_entity.id
_entity.type
_entity.pdbx_description
1 polymer ?
#
loop_
_entity_poly.entity_id
_entity_poly.type
_entity_poly.pdbx_seq_one_letter_code
_entity_poly.pdbx_strand_id
1 'polypeptide(L)'
;MMIALKAATPQLPRTTAVADHVVAVDETDSTNALAAQMIGDGSLTLPDHQDGELAVVVVAADRQTAGRGRNGHKWVSQPGRCSTMSYAVRIPRAIATDESVNGWLQMIAGLVTLDALNGMIEEYGAAPNQSDCFLELKWPNDVFCHGLKLGGLLSELVIPPSSGTGTDADADADADDDVVIVFGVGLNLALGACRLPTPQSTSLQLHVSGLPSFGEMRDAVAERQVEGFRERLAKFIADPKGQAESLREEMKAVCWARGRQVEAHFTDGTTLTGEAIGLNEDASLILRTQDGTDHTVRTADVGVL
;
A
#
# COMPACT_ATOMS: atom_id res chain seq x y z
N MET A 1 -29.12 12.85 -15.16
CA MET A 1 -28.98 13.40 -13.80
C MET A 1 -28.35 12.32 -12.92
N MET A 2 -27.04 12.38 -12.68
CA MET A 2 -26.33 11.40 -11.86
C MET A 2 -26.60 11.70 -10.38
N ILE A 3 -27.19 10.76 -9.65
CA ILE A 3 -27.29 10.81 -8.20
C ILE A 3 -25.86 10.58 -7.65
N ALA A 4 -25.31 11.57 -6.94
CA ALA A 4 -24.10 11.38 -6.18
C ALA A 4 -24.39 10.38 -5.04
N LEU A 5 -23.61 9.31 -4.94
CA LEU A 5 -23.74 8.36 -3.83
C LEU A 5 -23.35 9.10 -2.54
N LYS A 6 -24.21 9.00 -1.51
CA LYS A 6 -23.93 9.55 -0.19
C LYS A 6 -22.88 8.64 0.48
N ALA A 7 -21.85 9.25 1.08
CA ALA A 7 -20.88 8.51 1.88
C ALA A 7 -21.55 7.86 3.08
N ALA A 8 -21.08 6.67 3.47
CA ALA A 8 -21.57 5.94 4.62
C ALA A 8 -20.41 5.24 5.32
N THR A 9 -20.43 5.19 6.66
CA THR A 9 -19.38 4.53 7.44
C THR A 9 -19.18 3.08 7.00
N PRO A 10 -17.96 2.69 6.58
CA PRO A 10 -17.65 1.32 6.20
C PRO A 10 -18.03 0.32 7.28
N GLN A 11 -18.75 -0.74 6.90
CA GLN A 11 -18.99 -1.90 7.75
C GLN A 11 -17.91 -2.93 7.46
N LEU A 12 -17.10 -3.27 8.47
CA LEU A 12 -15.91 -4.10 8.33
C LEU A 12 -15.83 -5.23 9.39
N PRO A 13 -16.88 -6.07 9.56
CA PRO A 13 -16.91 -7.08 10.62
C PRO A 13 -15.76 -8.10 10.57
N ARG A 14 -15.30 -8.50 9.38
CA ARG A 14 -14.16 -9.42 9.22
C ARG A 14 -12.86 -8.74 9.65
N THR A 15 -12.62 -7.52 9.14
CA THR A 15 -11.45 -6.73 9.51
C THR A 15 -11.42 -6.45 11.01
N THR A 16 -12.56 -6.10 11.62
CA THR A 16 -12.67 -5.88 13.07
C THR A 16 -12.37 -7.12 13.89
N ALA A 17 -12.54 -8.32 13.34
CA ALA A 17 -12.21 -9.56 14.05
C ALA A 17 -10.70 -9.86 14.12
N VAL A 18 -9.90 -9.29 13.20
CA VAL A 18 -8.45 -9.58 13.09
C VAL A 18 -7.54 -8.38 13.36
N ALA A 19 -8.05 -7.15 13.19
CA ALA A 19 -7.32 -5.92 13.48
C ALA A 19 -7.37 -5.61 14.97
N ASP A 20 -6.28 -5.04 15.49
CA ASP A 20 -6.19 -4.60 16.88
C ASP A 20 -7.13 -3.43 17.17
N HIS A 21 -7.36 -2.59 16.17
CA HIS A 21 -8.35 -1.51 16.22
C HIS A 21 -8.81 -1.11 14.82
N VAL A 22 -10.08 -0.73 14.69
CA VAL A 22 -10.65 -0.21 13.44
C VAL A 22 -11.35 1.12 13.70
N VAL A 23 -10.87 2.18 13.05
CA VAL A 23 -11.53 3.48 13.00
C VAL A 23 -12.17 3.62 11.61
N ALA A 24 -13.50 3.67 11.56
CA ALA A 24 -14.23 3.85 10.31
C ALA A 24 -15.04 5.15 10.34
N VAL A 25 -14.88 6.00 9.32
CA VAL A 25 -15.65 7.24 9.13
C VAL A 25 -16.35 7.24 7.78
N ASP A 26 -17.43 7.99 7.62
CA ASP A 26 -18.08 8.16 6.33
C ASP A 26 -17.21 8.98 5.37
N GLU A 27 -16.67 10.10 5.85
CA GLU A 27 -15.85 11.02 5.07
C GLU A 27 -14.66 11.55 5.88
N THR A 28 -13.51 11.71 5.22
CA THR A 28 -12.33 12.40 5.74
C THR A 28 -11.60 13.13 4.62
N ASP A 29 -10.60 13.95 4.92
CA ASP A 29 -9.71 14.51 3.91
C ASP A 29 -8.78 13.43 3.35
N SER A 30 -8.09 12.70 4.23
CA SER A 30 -7.28 11.54 3.93
C SER A 30 -7.22 10.55 5.09
N THR A 31 -7.35 9.25 4.81
CA THR A 31 -7.20 8.20 5.85
C THR A 31 -5.80 8.18 6.44
N ASN A 32 -4.76 8.44 5.64
CA ASN A 32 -3.39 8.56 6.15
C ASN A 32 -3.23 9.76 7.07
N ALA A 33 -3.79 10.92 6.70
CA ALA A 33 -3.69 12.13 7.51
C ALA A 33 -4.45 11.97 8.83
N LEU A 34 -5.64 11.35 8.79
CA LEU A 34 -6.42 11.02 9.98
C LEU A 34 -5.64 10.05 10.89
N ALA A 35 -5.07 8.98 10.33
CA ALA A 35 -4.26 8.03 11.10
C ALA A 35 -3.06 8.73 11.74
N ALA A 36 -2.29 9.50 10.96
CA ALA A 36 -1.11 10.22 11.45
C ALA A 36 -1.46 11.24 12.54
N GLN A 37 -2.58 11.95 12.39
CA GLN A 37 -3.08 12.88 13.40
C GLN A 37 -3.42 12.13 14.69
N MET A 38 -4.24 11.09 14.62
CA MET A 38 -4.70 10.36 15.81
C MET A 38 -3.55 9.64 16.53
N ILE A 39 -2.55 9.15 15.79
CA ILE A 39 -1.33 8.58 16.37
C ILE A 39 -0.50 9.68 17.03
N GLY A 40 -0.28 10.80 16.33
CA GLY A 40 0.54 11.91 16.81
C GLY A 40 -0.02 12.62 18.04
N ASP A 41 -1.35 12.68 18.18
CA ASP A 41 -2.02 13.26 19.35
C ASP A 41 -2.36 12.23 20.45
N GLY A 42 -2.05 10.95 20.22
CA GLY A 42 -2.25 9.85 21.17
C GLY A 42 -3.69 9.36 21.31
N SER A 43 -4.63 9.87 20.50
CA SER A 43 -6.00 9.35 20.48
C SER A 43 -6.14 7.96 19.84
N LEU A 44 -5.12 7.54 19.08
CA LEU A 44 -4.98 6.19 18.55
C LEU A 44 -3.63 5.60 18.95
N THR A 45 -3.65 4.64 19.86
CA THR A 45 -2.47 3.91 20.28
C THR A 45 -2.40 2.56 19.59
N LEU A 46 -1.18 2.13 19.24
CA LEU A 46 -0.92 0.78 18.79
C LEU A 46 -0.46 0.00 20.03
N PRO A 47 -1.11 -1.12 20.39
CA PRO A 47 -0.69 -1.91 21.54
C PRO A 47 0.71 -2.49 21.29
N ASP A 48 1.51 -2.55 22.35
CA ASP A 48 2.71 -3.38 22.34
C ASP A 48 2.26 -4.82 22.30
N HIS A 49 2.75 -5.60 21.34
CA HIS A 49 2.46 -7.02 21.30
C HIS A 49 3.52 -7.80 22.06
N GLN A 50 3.03 -8.67 22.93
CA GLN A 50 3.83 -9.74 23.52
C GLN A 50 3.85 -10.91 22.52
N ASP A 51 4.94 -11.67 22.49
CA ASP A 51 5.10 -12.89 21.67
C ASP A 51 5.33 -12.71 20.16
N GLY A 52 5.70 -11.50 19.70
CA GLY A 52 6.26 -11.29 18.36
C GLY A 52 5.24 -11.13 17.23
N GLU A 53 3.95 -11.02 17.55
CA GLU A 53 2.97 -10.52 16.59
C GLU A 53 3.05 -8.99 16.47
N LEU A 54 2.72 -8.43 15.31
CA LEU A 54 2.70 -6.98 15.11
C LEU A 54 1.28 -6.44 15.23
N ALA A 55 1.11 -5.34 15.97
CA ALA A 55 -0.17 -4.64 16.01
C ALA A 55 -0.46 -4.03 14.62
N VAL A 56 -1.69 -4.23 14.15
CA VAL A 56 -2.18 -3.59 12.95
C VAL A 56 -3.49 -2.89 13.25
N VAL A 57 -3.45 -1.57 13.11
CA VAL A 57 -4.61 -0.69 13.28
C VAL A 57 -5.07 -0.20 11.92
N VAL A 58 -6.38 -0.19 11.70
CA VAL A 58 -6.99 0.19 10.42
C VAL A 58 -7.77 1.49 10.57
N VAL A 59 -7.51 2.46 9.68
CA VAL A 59 -8.32 3.66 9.50
C VAL A 59 -8.96 3.61 8.12
N ALA A 60 -10.29 3.60 8.06
CA ALA A 60 -11.06 3.47 6.84
C ALA A 60 -12.02 4.66 6.65
N ALA A 61 -12.19 5.06 5.39
CA ALA A 61 -13.22 6.00 4.99
C ALA A 61 -13.96 5.49 3.75
N ASP A 62 -15.21 5.90 3.55
CA ASP A 62 -15.92 5.65 2.29
C ASP A 62 -15.65 6.75 1.26
N ARG A 63 -15.29 7.95 1.73
CA ARG A 63 -14.87 9.08 0.90
C ARG A 63 -13.65 9.81 1.46
N GLN A 64 -12.69 10.07 0.58
CA GLN A 64 -11.63 11.05 0.80
C GLN A 64 -11.91 12.32 -0.04
N THR A 65 -11.92 13.49 0.61
CA THR A 65 -12.12 14.78 -0.07
C THR A 65 -10.82 15.40 -0.58
N ALA A 66 -9.68 15.00 0.00
CA ALA A 66 -8.34 15.45 -0.37
C ALA A 66 -7.35 14.28 -0.40
N GLY A 67 -7.79 13.14 -0.96
CA GLY A 67 -6.97 11.94 -1.10
C GLY A 67 -5.65 12.23 -1.81
N ARG A 68 -4.56 11.65 -1.30
CA ARG A 68 -3.19 11.94 -1.75
C ARG A 68 -2.57 10.70 -2.39
N GLY A 69 -1.89 10.92 -3.51
CA GLY A 69 -0.88 10.04 -4.05
C GLY A 69 0.52 10.64 -3.84
N ARG A 70 1.54 9.94 -4.34
CA ARG A 70 2.93 10.43 -4.33
C ARG A 70 3.07 11.74 -5.13
N ASN A 71 4.10 12.51 -4.81
CA ASN A 71 4.49 13.74 -5.52
C ASN A 71 3.35 14.78 -5.64
N GLY A 72 2.38 14.78 -4.70
CA GLY A 72 1.26 15.72 -4.70
C GLY A 72 0.13 15.36 -5.68
N HIS A 73 0.18 14.20 -6.34
CA HIS A 73 -0.94 13.72 -7.14
C HIS A 73 -2.20 13.49 -6.29
N LYS A 74 -3.37 13.68 -6.89
CA LYS A 74 -4.66 13.49 -6.20
C LYS A 74 -5.13 12.05 -6.36
N TRP A 75 -5.57 11.46 -5.26
CA TRP A 75 -6.34 10.21 -5.27
C TRP A 75 -7.83 10.55 -5.32
N VAL A 76 -8.52 10.08 -6.36
CA VAL A 76 -9.96 10.28 -6.54
C VAL A 76 -10.69 9.04 -6.04
N SER A 77 -11.49 9.20 -4.99
CA SER A 77 -12.34 8.14 -4.44
C SER A 77 -13.81 8.42 -4.70
N GLN A 78 -14.60 7.35 -4.87
CA GLN A 78 -16.05 7.43 -4.95
C GLN A 78 -16.71 6.58 -3.86
N PRO A 79 -17.66 7.14 -3.09
CA PRO A 79 -18.44 6.40 -2.09
C PRO A 79 -19.02 5.08 -2.61
N GLY A 80 -18.87 4.02 -1.82
CA GLY A 80 -19.39 2.69 -2.14
C GLY A 80 -18.77 2.00 -3.36
N ARG A 81 -17.60 2.47 -3.83
CA ARG A 81 -16.97 2.02 -5.08
C ARG A 81 -15.45 1.87 -4.99
N CYS A 82 -14.79 2.76 -4.27
CA CYS A 82 -13.36 2.69 -3.99
C CYS A 82 -13.14 2.20 -2.55
N SER A 83 -12.17 1.33 -2.33
CA SER A 83 -11.66 1.04 -0.99
C SER A 83 -10.57 2.06 -0.67
N THR A 84 -10.71 2.76 0.45
CA THR A 84 -9.71 3.72 0.96
C THR A 84 -9.43 3.43 2.42
N MET A 85 -8.28 2.82 2.68
CA MET A 85 -7.86 2.37 4.00
C MET A 85 -6.41 2.73 4.26
N SER A 86 -6.07 2.88 5.53
CA SER A 86 -4.72 3.08 6.02
C SER A 86 -4.43 2.07 7.12
N TYR A 87 -3.30 1.40 7.04
CA TYR A 87 -2.85 0.39 8.00
C TYR A 87 -1.67 0.97 8.76
N ALA A 88 -1.80 1.14 10.07
CA ALA A 88 -0.74 1.62 10.93
C ALA A 88 -0.08 0.43 11.63
N VAL A 89 1.24 0.32 11.48
CA VAL A 89 2.06 -0.74 12.09
C VAL A 89 3.28 -0.11 12.75
N ARG A 90 3.54 -0.46 14.01
CA ARG A 90 4.74 -0.05 14.75
C ARG A 90 5.91 -0.95 14.37
N ILE A 91 7.04 -0.35 14.02
CA ILE A 91 8.28 -1.05 13.61
C ILE A 91 9.51 -0.36 14.22
N PRO A 92 10.65 -1.08 14.37
CA PRO A 92 11.91 -0.47 14.81
C PRO A 92 12.35 0.67 13.89
N ARG A 93 12.68 1.83 14.47
CA ARG A 93 13.16 2.98 13.69
C ARG A 93 14.40 2.67 12.88
N ALA A 94 15.31 1.89 13.44
CA ALA A 94 16.53 1.45 12.76
C ALA A 94 16.22 0.82 11.39
N ILE A 95 15.13 0.06 11.28
CA ILE A 95 14.70 -0.56 10.01
C ILE A 95 14.00 0.47 9.11
N ALA A 96 13.13 1.30 9.68
CA ALA A 96 12.42 2.35 8.92
C ALA A 96 13.37 3.37 8.27
N THR A 97 14.51 3.64 8.90
CA THR A 97 15.50 4.64 8.44
C THR A 97 16.73 4.04 7.77
N ASP A 98 16.91 2.71 7.76
CA ASP A 98 18.02 2.07 7.05
C ASP A 98 17.76 2.09 5.54
N GLU A 99 18.43 3.02 4.85
CA GLU A 99 18.34 3.19 3.39
C GLU A 99 18.74 1.94 2.60
N SER A 100 19.45 0.98 3.21
CA SER A 100 19.79 -0.28 2.54
C SER A 100 18.61 -1.25 2.42
N VAL A 101 17.51 -1.04 3.15
CA VAL A 101 16.37 -1.96 3.17
C VAL A 101 15.00 -1.28 3.23
N ASN A 102 14.88 -0.02 3.65
CA ASN A 102 13.59 0.61 3.93
C ASN A 102 12.65 0.73 2.71
N GLY A 103 13.19 0.71 1.48
CA GLY A 103 12.40 0.66 0.25
C GLY A 103 11.47 -0.54 0.16
N TRP A 104 11.80 -1.64 0.85
CA TRP A 104 10.96 -2.84 0.92
C TRP A 104 9.66 -2.62 1.67
N LEU A 105 9.55 -1.66 2.60
CA LEU A 105 8.30 -1.39 3.30
C LEU A 105 7.16 -1.04 2.32
N GLN A 106 7.47 -0.24 1.29
CA GLN A 106 6.52 0.10 0.24
C GLN A 106 6.21 -1.09 -0.68
N MET A 107 7.21 -1.93 -1.00
CA MET A 107 7.01 -3.13 -1.83
C MET A 107 6.17 -4.18 -1.10
N ILE A 108 6.39 -4.38 0.20
CA ILE A 108 5.61 -5.28 1.05
C ILE A 108 4.15 -4.86 1.04
N ALA A 109 3.83 -3.57 1.17
CA ALA A 109 2.45 -3.10 1.05
C ALA A 109 1.80 -3.45 -0.31
N GLY A 110 2.59 -3.45 -1.38
CA GLY A 110 2.16 -3.90 -2.70
C GLY A 110 1.87 -5.40 -2.75
N LEU A 111 2.81 -6.22 -2.26
CA LEU A 111 2.65 -7.68 -2.22
C LEU A 111 1.47 -8.09 -1.34
N VAL A 112 1.34 -7.53 -0.14
CA VAL A 112 0.18 -7.69 0.75
C VAL A 112 -1.13 -7.40 0.01
N THR A 113 -1.16 -6.33 -0.80
CA THR A 113 -2.35 -5.95 -1.54
C THR A 113 -2.69 -6.92 -2.68
N LEU A 114 -1.68 -7.43 -3.39
CA LEU A 114 -1.88 -8.45 -4.43
C LEU A 114 -2.37 -9.77 -3.82
N ASP A 115 -1.74 -10.21 -2.73
CA ASP A 115 -2.13 -11.43 -2.01
C ASP A 115 -3.58 -11.32 -1.52
N ALA A 116 -3.94 -10.18 -0.93
CA ALA A 116 -5.28 -9.94 -0.43
C ALA A 116 -6.34 -9.95 -1.54
N LEU A 117 -6.04 -9.34 -2.70
CA LEU A 117 -6.93 -9.35 -3.85
C LEU A 117 -7.08 -10.75 -4.44
N ASN A 118 -5.97 -11.47 -4.66
CA ASN A 118 -5.98 -12.83 -5.20
C ASN A 118 -6.71 -13.80 -4.25
N GLY A 119 -6.42 -13.74 -2.96
CA GLY A 119 -7.06 -14.58 -1.95
C GLY A 119 -8.57 -14.31 -1.82
N MET A 120 -9.00 -13.05 -1.97
CA MET A 120 -10.43 -12.72 -2.03
C MET A 120 -11.07 -13.25 -3.32
N ILE A 121 -10.43 -13.09 -4.48
CA ILE A 121 -10.92 -13.64 -5.75
C ILE A 121 -11.12 -15.16 -5.64
N GLU A 122 -10.12 -15.86 -5.08
CA GLU A 122 -10.16 -17.31 -4.86
C GLU A 122 -11.28 -17.73 -3.89
N GLU A 123 -11.38 -17.08 -2.71
CA GLU A 123 -12.40 -17.40 -1.69
C GLU A 123 -13.82 -17.36 -2.26
N TYR A 124 -14.12 -16.36 -3.08
CA TYR A 124 -15.45 -16.17 -3.65
C TYR A 124 -15.67 -16.96 -4.95
N GLY A 125 -14.70 -17.75 -5.39
CA GLY A 125 -14.77 -18.46 -6.68
C GLY A 125 -14.93 -17.50 -7.86
N ALA A 126 -14.49 -16.25 -7.70
CA ALA A 126 -14.48 -15.26 -8.75
C ALA A 126 -13.35 -15.57 -9.73
N ALA A 127 -13.50 -15.14 -10.98
CA ALA A 127 -12.54 -15.47 -12.03
C ALA A 127 -12.31 -14.28 -12.97
N PRO A 128 -11.06 -14.07 -13.42
CA PRO A 128 -10.79 -13.12 -14.48
C PRO A 128 -11.61 -13.40 -15.74
N ASN A 129 -12.09 -12.35 -16.38
CA ASN A 129 -12.87 -12.42 -17.62
C ASN A 129 -12.02 -12.91 -18.81
N GLN A 130 -10.71 -12.79 -18.71
CA GLN A 130 -9.72 -13.18 -19.73
C GLN A 130 -8.58 -13.95 -19.07
N SER A 131 -8.02 -14.94 -19.76
CA SER A 131 -6.96 -15.80 -19.22
C SER A 131 -5.63 -15.08 -18.98
N ASP A 132 -5.43 -13.93 -19.60
CA ASP A 132 -4.26 -13.06 -19.49
C ASP A 132 -4.52 -11.83 -18.59
N CYS A 133 -5.62 -11.83 -17.83
CA CYS A 133 -5.91 -10.79 -16.86
C CYS A 133 -5.22 -11.11 -15.53
N PHE A 134 -4.08 -10.44 -15.30
CA PHE A 134 -3.30 -10.57 -14.07
C PHE A 134 -3.33 -9.31 -13.22
N LEU A 135 -3.12 -9.49 -11.92
CA LEU A 135 -2.77 -8.41 -11.00
C LEU A 135 -1.26 -8.26 -10.98
N GLU A 136 -0.78 -7.03 -11.10
CA GLU A 136 0.63 -6.70 -11.22
C GLU A 136 0.96 -5.49 -10.32
N LEU A 137 2.23 -5.35 -9.97
CA LEU A 137 2.78 -4.18 -9.29
C LEU A 137 3.63 -3.37 -10.24
N LYS A 138 3.33 -2.08 -10.31
CA LYS A 138 4.16 -1.11 -10.99
C LYS A 138 4.92 -0.30 -9.94
N TRP A 139 6.24 -0.47 -9.95
CA TRP A 139 7.13 0.26 -9.06
C TRP A 139 6.94 1.78 -9.22
N PRO A 140 6.96 2.56 -8.12
CA PRO A 140 7.17 2.10 -6.74
C PRO A 140 5.89 1.78 -5.97
N ASN A 141 4.70 2.09 -6.47
CA ASN A 141 3.54 2.18 -5.57
C ASN A 141 2.17 1.95 -6.22
N ASP A 142 2.11 1.48 -7.46
CA ASP A 142 0.85 1.31 -8.16
C ASP A 142 0.45 -0.16 -8.29
N VAL A 143 -0.84 -0.43 -8.05
CA VAL A 143 -1.45 -1.73 -8.27
C VAL A 143 -2.13 -1.72 -9.64
N PHE A 144 -1.85 -2.72 -10.46
CA PHE A 144 -2.35 -2.84 -11.81
C PHE A 144 -3.22 -4.10 -11.95
N CYS A 145 -4.21 -4.02 -12.85
CA CYS A 145 -5.05 -5.14 -13.27
C CYS A 145 -5.16 -5.09 -14.79
N HIS A 146 -4.72 -6.16 -15.45
CA HIS A 146 -4.72 -6.27 -16.91
C HIS A 146 -4.10 -5.03 -17.60
N GLY A 147 -2.91 -4.64 -17.13
CA GLY A 147 -2.15 -3.52 -17.69
C GLY A 147 -2.67 -2.12 -17.38
N LEU A 148 -3.77 -1.97 -16.62
CA LEU A 148 -4.34 -0.67 -16.22
C LEU A 148 -4.25 -0.45 -14.71
N LYS A 149 -4.16 0.81 -14.29
CA LYS A 149 -4.01 1.19 -12.89
C LYS A 149 -5.30 0.92 -12.11
N LEU A 150 -5.26 -0.08 -11.23
CA LEU A 150 -6.34 -0.45 -10.32
C LEU A 150 -6.35 0.45 -9.07
N GLY A 151 -5.18 0.87 -8.61
CA GLY A 151 -5.04 1.63 -7.38
C GLY A 151 -3.62 2.09 -7.10
N GLY A 152 -3.42 2.64 -5.91
CA GLY A 152 -2.14 3.18 -5.48
C GLY A 152 -1.93 3.02 -3.99
N LEU A 153 -0.65 3.05 -3.62
CA LEU A 153 -0.14 2.86 -2.28
C LEU A 153 0.66 4.10 -1.86
N LEU A 154 0.65 4.40 -0.57
CA LEU A 154 1.44 5.49 0.00
C LEU A 154 1.84 5.16 1.44
N SER A 155 3.11 4.88 1.66
CA SER A 155 3.67 4.70 3.00
C SER A 155 4.18 6.03 3.57
N GLU A 156 3.79 6.36 4.80
CA GLU A 156 4.26 7.55 5.54
C GLU A 156 4.77 7.15 6.92
N LEU A 157 5.90 7.71 7.34
CA LEU A 157 6.43 7.53 8.69
C LEU A 157 5.80 8.53 9.64
N VAL A 158 5.31 8.05 10.77
CA VAL A 158 4.72 8.83 11.86
C VAL A 158 5.49 8.53 13.14
N ILE A 159 5.93 9.58 13.83
CA ILE A 159 6.59 9.45 15.13
C ILE A 159 5.47 9.57 16.17
N PRO A 160 5.15 8.49 16.93
CA PRO A 160 4.19 8.59 18.01
C PRO A 160 4.74 9.51 19.11
N PRO A 161 3.88 10.16 19.92
CA PRO A 161 4.34 10.90 21.08
C PRO A 161 5.11 9.93 21.98
N SER A 162 6.32 10.33 22.40
CA SER A 162 7.15 9.53 23.30
C SER A 162 6.32 9.11 24.51
N SER A 163 6.36 7.82 24.86
CA SER A 163 5.84 7.29 26.11
C SER A 163 6.55 8.03 27.24
N GLY A 164 5.95 9.12 27.71
CA GLY A 164 6.52 10.01 28.71
C GLY A 164 6.60 9.31 30.06
N THR A 165 7.62 8.49 30.26
CA THR A 165 8.05 8.00 31.56
C THR A 165 9.52 8.34 31.76
N GLY A 166 9.79 9.48 32.40
CA GLY A 166 11.07 9.74 33.03
C GLY A 166 11.67 11.11 32.72
N THR A 167 11.41 12.08 33.58
CA THR A 167 12.43 13.04 33.96
C THR A 167 13.60 12.26 34.56
N ASP A 168 14.63 11.97 33.78
CA ASP A 168 16.01 11.76 34.24
C ASP A 168 16.91 11.66 33.00
N ALA A 169 17.91 12.54 32.92
CA ALA A 169 18.77 12.74 31.76
C ALA A 169 19.82 11.63 31.55
N ASP A 170 19.67 10.45 32.18
CA ASP A 170 20.68 9.39 32.23
C ASP A 170 20.08 7.96 32.25
N ALA A 171 18.89 7.75 31.69
CA ALA A 171 18.34 6.40 31.47
C ALA A 171 18.53 5.99 30.00
N ASP A 172 19.13 4.82 29.78
CA ASP A 172 19.50 4.23 28.48
C ASP A 172 18.50 4.53 27.36
N ALA A 173 18.97 5.25 26.33
CA ALA A 173 18.19 5.77 25.21
C ALA A 173 17.70 4.72 24.18
N ASP A 174 17.50 3.47 24.61
CA ASP A 174 17.33 2.31 23.70
C ASP A 174 16.00 1.54 23.87
N ALA A 175 15.13 1.91 24.82
CA ALA A 175 13.99 1.05 25.16
C ALA A 175 12.69 1.27 24.34
N ASP A 176 12.54 2.36 23.58
CA ASP A 176 11.30 2.65 22.83
C ASP A 176 11.54 3.57 21.61
N ASP A 177 12.54 3.25 20.77
CA ASP A 177 12.82 3.96 19.50
C ASP A 177 12.06 3.31 18.31
N ASP A 178 10.80 2.99 18.54
CA ASP A 178 9.90 2.51 17.50
C ASP A 178 9.22 3.70 16.80
N VAL A 179 8.92 3.51 15.52
CA VAL A 179 8.11 4.44 14.71
C VAL A 179 6.89 3.72 14.17
N VAL A 180 5.88 4.48 13.74
CA VAL A 180 4.71 3.91 13.07
C VAL A 180 4.81 4.18 11.59
N ILE A 181 4.65 3.15 10.76
CA ILE A 181 4.44 3.31 9.33
C ILE A 181 2.95 3.21 9.06
N VAL A 182 2.42 4.23 8.38
CA VAL A 182 1.03 4.28 7.90
C VAL A 182 1.03 3.93 6.41
N PHE A 183 0.54 2.74 6.08
CA PHE A 183 0.38 2.24 4.71
C PHE A 183 -1.01 2.61 4.17
N GLY A 184 -1.10 3.67 3.38
CA GLY A 184 -2.31 4.04 2.66
C GLY A 184 -2.54 3.16 1.44
N VAL A 185 -3.73 2.60 1.32
CA VAL A 185 -4.15 1.74 0.21
C VAL A 185 -5.46 2.26 -0.38
N GLY A 186 -5.38 2.71 -1.64
CA GLY A 186 -6.52 3.14 -2.43
C GLY A 186 -6.75 2.20 -3.61
N LEU A 187 -7.92 1.55 -3.68
CA LEU A 187 -8.27 0.58 -4.73
C LEU A 187 -9.62 0.89 -5.38
N ASN A 188 -9.69 0.84 -6.71
CA ASN A 188 -10.95 0.87 -7.43
C ASN A 188 -11.55 -0.53 -7.51
N LEU A 189 -12.44 -0.88 -6.58
CA LEU A 189 -13.03 -2.23 -6.53
C LEU A 189 -14.28 -2.36 -7.42
N ALA A 190 -15.18 -1.37 -7.36
CA ALA A 190 -16.48 -1.44 -8.01
C ALA A 190 -16.84 -0.20 -8.86
N LEU A 191 -15.83 0.52 -9.37
CA LEU A 191 -16.01 1.74 -10.16
C LEU A 191 -16.41 1.40 -11.61
N GLY A 192 -17.47 2.04 -12.10
CA GLY A 192 -17.91 1.86 -13.49
C GLY A 192 -16.99 2.58 -14.48
N ALA A 193 -16.84 2.05 -15.69
CA ALA A 193 -15.92 2.56 -16.71
C ALA A 193 -16.09 4.06 -17.01
N CYS A 194 -17.33 4.58 -17.03
CA CYS A 194 -17.63 5.99 -17.27
C CYS A 194 -17.26 6.94 -16.12
N ARG A 195 -16.75 6.42 -14.99
CA ARG A 195 -16.37 7.18 -13.80
C ARG A 195 -14.87 7.08 -13.47
N LEU A 196 -14.11 6.36 -14.29
CA LEU A 196 -12.66 6.24 -14.11
C LEU A 196 -11.99 7.61 -14.26
N PRO A 197 -11.00 7.94 -13.42
CA PRO A 197 -10.40 9.27 -13.40
C PRO A 197 -9.50 9.53 -14.62
N THR A 198 -8.91 8.48 -15.21
CA THR A 198 -8.04 8.58 -16.39
C THR A 198 -8.27 7.38 -17.34
N PRO A 199 -7.89 7.51 -18.63
CA PRO A 199 -7.92 6.38 -19.57
C PRO A 199 -7.06 5.18 -19.15
N GLN A 200 -6.03 5.42 -18.33
CA GLN A 200 -5.11 4.39 -17.83
C GLN A 200 -5.59 3.77 -16.51
N SER A 201 -6.72 4.22 -15.96
CA SER A 201 -7.30 3.65 -14.74
C SER A 201 -8.24 2.50 -15.06
N THR A 202 -8.40 1.57 -14.12
CA THR A 202 -9.43 0.52 -14.17
C THR A 202 -10.05 0.28 -12.81
N SER A 203 -10.97 -0.69 -12.74
CA SER A 203 -11.57 -1.22 -11.52
C SER A 203 -11.69 -2.73 -11.60
N LEU A 204 -11.56 -3.42 -10.45
CA LEU A 204 -11.55 -4.88 -10.39
C LEU A 204 -12.79 -5.51 -11.05
N GLN A 205 -13.98 -4.96 -10.79
CA GLN A 205 -15.24 -5.43 -11.37
C GLN A 205 -15.31 -5.41 -12.91
N LEU A 206 -14.43 -4.67 -13.58
CA LEU A 206 -14.39 -4.62 -15.05
C LEU A 206 -13.65 -5.83 -15.64
N HIS A 207 -12.81 -6.47 -14.84
CA HIS A 207 -11.90 -7.53 -15.27
C HIS A 207 -12.17 -8.88 -14.63
N VAL A 208 -12.93 -8.93 -13.52
CA VAL A 208 -13.21 -10.15 -12.77
C VAL A 208 -14.72 -10.33 -12.58
N SER A 209 -15.23 -11.51 -12.93
CA SER A 209 -16.63 -11.92 -12.76
C SER A 209 -16.80 -12.79 -11.51
N GLY A 210 -18.02 -12.86 -10.96
CA GLY A 210 -18.32 -13.66 -9.76
C GLY A 210 -17.92 -12.99 -8.45
N LEU A 211 -17.51 -11.72 -8.49
CA LEU A 211 -17.18 -10.94 -7.30
C LEU A 211 -18.40 -10.76 -6.37
N PRO A 212 -18.19 -10.71 -5.04
CA PRO A 212 -19.25 -10.45 -4.07
C PRO A 212 -19.68 -8.96 -4.09
N SER A 213 -20.58 -8.58 -3.18
CA SER A 213 -20.95 -7.16 -3.07
C SER A 213 -19.72 -6.30 -2.71
N PHE A 214 -19.76 -5.00 -3.04
CA PHE A 214 -18.65 -4.09 -2.73
C PHE A 214 -18.27 -4.08 -1.24
N GLY A 215 -19.27 -4.14 -0.34
CA GLY A 215 -19.03 -4.16 1.10
C GLY A 215 -18.26 -5.41 1.54
N GLU A 216 -18.70 -6.58 1.09
CA GLU A 216 -18.03 -7.87 1.36
C GLU A 216 -16.63 -7.91 0.77
N MET A 217 -16.47 -7.47 -0.49
CA MET A 217 -15.16 -7.40 -1.15
C MET A 217 -14.19 -6.52 -0.41
N ARG A 218 -14.63 -5.32 -0.02
CA ARG A 218 -13.82 -4.35 0.71
C ARG A 218 -13.35 -4.91 2.05
N ASP A 219 -14.25 -5.53 2.81
CA ASP A 219 -13.93 -6.11 4.12
C ASP A 219 -13.03 -7.35 4.01
N ALA A 220 -13.29 -8.24 3.05
CA ALA A 220 -12.50 -9.46 2.82
C ALA A 220 -11.06 -9.15 2.35
N VAL A 221 -10.88 -8.10 1.55
CA VAL A 221 -9.54 -7.62 1.16
C VAL A 221 -8.85 -7.00 2.37
N ALA A 222 -9.56 -6.18 3.16
CA ALA A 222 -8.97 -5.48 4.29
C ALA A 222 -8.54 -6.42 5.43
N GLU A 223 -9.35 -7.43 5.75
CA GLU A 223 -8.99 -8.52 6.68
C GLU A 223 -7.67 -9.19 6.27
N ARG A 224 -7.55 -9.59 5.00
CA ARG A 224 -6.32 -10.21 4.48
C ARG A 224 -5.12 -9.26 4.49
N GLN A 225 -5.35 -7.97 4.27
CA GLN A 225 -4.29 -6.98 4.37
C GLN A 225 -3.77 -6.86 5.80
N VAL A 226 -4.64 -6.92 6.81
CA VAL A 226 -4.24 -6.95 8.23
C VAL A 226 -3.33 -8.15 8.50
N GLU A 227 -3.76 -9.35 8.13
CA GLU A 227 -2.98 -10.57 8.32
C GLU A 227 -1.66 -10.54 7.54
N GLY A 228 -1.71 -10.11 6.27
CA GLY A 228 -0.54 -10.01 5.40
C GLY A 228 0.49 -8.99 5.90
N PHE A 229 0.05 -7.84 6.40
CA PHE A 229 0.96 -6.87 7.03
C PHE A 229 1.61 -7.46 8.28
N ARG A 230 0.84 -8.11 9.16
CA ARG A 230 1.36 -8.77 10.36
C ARG A 230 2.42 -9.80 10.00
N GLU A 231 2.12 -10.71 9.07
CA GLU A 231 3.04 -11.79 8.68
C GLU A 231 4.28 -11.27 7.96
N ARG A 232 4.12 -10.47 6.90
CA ARG A 232 5.24 -10.06 6.05
C ARG A 232 6.17 -9.08 6.78
N LEU A 233 5.63 -8.15 7.57
CA LEU A 233 6.47 -7.22 8.34
C LEU A 233 7.17 -7.92 9.50
N ALA A 234 6.55 -8.91 10.17
CA ALA A 234 7.23 -9.65 11.24
C ALA A 234 8.45 -10.41 10.71
N LYS A 235 8.31 -11.09 9.56
CA LYS A 235 9.43 -11.75 8.87
C LYS A 235 10.50 -10.74 8.46
N PHE A 236 10.10 -9.61 7.87
CA PHE A 236 11.02 -8.58 7.43
C PHE A 236 11.78 -7.94 8.59
N ILE A 237 11.12 -7.69 9.72
CA ILE A 237 11.76 -7.12 10.92
C ILE A 237 12.78 -8.08 11.52
N ALA A 238 12.47 -9.38 11.54
CA ALA A 238 13.36 -10.40 12.08
C ALA A 238 14.66 -10.56 11.27
N ASP A 239 14.60 -10.40 9.94
CA ASP A 239 15.77 -10.51 9.05
C ASP A 239 15.61 -9.66 7.76
N PRO A 240 15.82 -8.33 7.83
CA PRO A 240 15.56 -7.44 6.70
C PRO A 240 16.37 -7.80 5.45
N LYS A 241 17.66 -8.15 5.64
CA LYS A 241 18.58 -8.46 4.55
C LYS A 241 18.32 -9.82 3.93
N GLY A 242 18.03 -10.85 4.73
CA GLY A 242 17.66 -12.16 4.21
C GLY A 242 16.30 -12.14 3.51
N GLN A 243 15.32 -11.39 4.02
CA GLN A 243 14.02 -11.26 3.37
C GLN A 243 14.07 -10.46 2.06
N ALA A 244 14.97 -9.50 1.92
CA ALA A 244 15.12 -8.71 0.69
C ALA A 244 15.36 -9.60 -0.55
N GLU A 245 16.06 -10.73 -0.44
CA GLU A 245 16.23 -11.65 -1.56
C GLU A 245 14.92 -12.33 -1.97
N SER A 246 14.16 -12.87 -1.02
CA SER A 246 12.85 -13.48 -1.31
C SER A 246 11.89 -12.47 -1.92
N LEU A 247 11.83 -11.27 -1.35
CA LEU A 247 10.95 -10.21 -1.83
C LEU A 247 11.31 -9.75 -3.24
N ARG A 248 12.60 -9.76 -3.64
CA ARG A 248 13.01 -9.50 -5.03
C ARG A 248 12.45 -10.55 -5.99
N GLU A 249 12.51 -11.83 -5.65
CA GLU A 249 11.98 -12.89 -6.51
C GLU A 249 10.45 -12.81 -6.64
N GLU A 250 9.74 -12.54 -5.53
CA GLU A 250 8.29 -12.30 -5.56
C GLU A 250 7.95 -11.08 -6.44
N MET A 251 8.64 -9.95 -6.24
CA MET A 251 8.43 -8.74 -7.05
C MET A 251 8.72 -8.97 -8.54
N LYS A 252 9.75 -9.76 -8.89
CA LYS A 252 10.04 -10.11 -10.29
C LYS A 252 8.88 -10.86 -10.97
N ALA A 253 8.13 -11.67 -10.22
CA ALA A 253 7.01 -12.42 -10.77
C ALA A 253 5.80 -11.53 -11.10
N VAL A 254 5.62 -10.44 -10.36
CA VAL A 254 4.45 -9.55 -10.48
C VAL A 254 4.79 -8.16 -11.03
N CYS A 255 6.03 -7.92 -11.43
CA CYS A 255 6.48 -6.61 -11.92
C CYS A 255 5.85 -6.28 -13.28
N TRP A 256 5.00 -5.26 -13.32
CA TRP A 256 4.36 -4.76 -14.52
C TRP A 256 5.37 -4.29 -15.58
N ALA A 257 6.49 -3.71 -15.15
CA ALA A 257 7.51 -3.16 -16.03
C ALA A 257 8.42 -4.23 -16.66
N ARG A 258 8.29 -5.50 -16.27
CA ARG A 258 9.19 -6.57 -16.69
C ARG A 258 9.26 -6.70 -18.21
N GLY A 259 10.46 -6.58 -18.76
CA GLY A 259 10.74 -6.69 -20.20
C GLY A 259 10.13 -5.55 -21.04
N ARG A 260 9.67 -4.46 -20.40
CA ARG A 260 9.13 -3.28 -21.08
C ARG A 260 10.17 -2.17 -21.12
N GLN A 261 10.13 -1.38 -22.20
CA GLN A 261 10.81 -0.09 -22.22
C GLN A 261 10.00 0.90 -21.38
N VAL A 262 10.68 1.53 -20.43
CA VAL A 262 10.07 2.48 -19.50
C VAL A 262 10.82 3.80 -19.49
N GLU A 263 10.09 4.84 -19.10
CA GLU A 263 10.63 6.17 -18.84
C GLU A 263 10.39 6.52 -17.37
N ALA A 264 11.48 6.69 -16.63
CA ALA A 264 11.47 7.23 -15.28
C ALA A 264 11.47 8.76 -15.33
N HIS A 265 10.48 9.37 -14.69
CA HIS A 265 10.34 10.81 -14.55
C HIS A 265 10.75 11.22 -13.13
N PHE A 266 11.79 12.05 -13.03
CA PHE A 266 12.31 12.55 -11.76
C PHE A 266 11.61 13.84 -11.32
N THR A 267 11.69 14.16 -10.03
CA THR A 267 11.07 15.36 -9.45
C THR A 267 11.76 16.66 -9.89
N ASP A 268 13.00 16.58 -10.39
CA ASP A 268 13.71 17.71 -11.00
C ASP A 268 13.32 17.98 -12.46
N GLY A 269 12.38 17.19 -13.01
CA GLY A 269 11.88 17.30 -14.37
C GLY A 269 12.72 16.57 -15.41
N THR A 270 13.81 15.91 -15.02
CA THR A 270 14.59 15.06 -15.94
C THR A 270 13.89 13.72 -16.18
N THR A 271 14.24 13.04 -17.27
CA THR A 271 13.78 11.68 -17.55
C THR A 271 14.95 10.74 -17.88
N LEU A 272 14.75 9.45 -17.59
CA LEU A 272 15.66 8.37 -17.96
C LEU A 272 14.86 7.25 -18.62
N THR A 273 15.23 6.90 -19.85
CA THR A 273 14.60 5.82 -20.62
C THR A 273 15.47 4.57 -20.60
N GLY A 274 14.86 3.41 -20.34
CA GLY A 274 15.55 2.13 -20.42
C GLY A 274 14.63 0.93 -20.19
N GLU A 275 15.20 -0.26 -20.24
CA GLU A 275 14.50 -1.50 -19.86
C GLU A 275 14.52 -1.66 -18.32
N ALA A 276 13.36 -1.92 -17.72
CA ALA A 276 13.30 -2.30 -16.31
C ALA A 276 13.72 -3.76 -16.12
N ILE A 277 14.93 -3.97 -15.59
CA ILE A 277 15.53 -5.31 -15.49
C ILE A 277 15.45 -5.93 -14.09
N GLY A 278 15.16 -5.14 -13.05
CA GLY A 278 14.98 -5.66 -11.70
C GLY A 278 15.04 -4.60 -10.61
N LEU A 279 15.11 -5.06 -9.36
CA LEU A 279 15.28 -4.24 -8.17
C LEU A 279 16.63 -4.55 -7.50
N ASN A 280 17.28 -3.52 -6.96
CA ASN A 280 18.45 -3.65 -6.09
C ASN A 280 18.05 -4.18 -4.71
N GLU A 281 19.06 -4.42 -3.85
CA GLU A 281 18.86 -4.85 -2.46
C GLU A 281 18.07 -3.85 -1.61
N ASP A 282 18.12 -2.56 -1.95
CA ASP A 282 17.36 -1.47 -1.31
C ASP A 282 15.96 -1.24 -1.92
N ALA A 283 15.49 -2.14 -2.79
CA ALA A 283 14.28 -2.04 -3.59
C ALA A 283 14.24 -0.88 -4.62
N SER A 284 15.38 -0.23 -4.90
CA SER A 284 15.48 0.73 -6.00
C SER A 284 15.44 0.03 -7.37
N LEU A 285 14.87 0.70 -8.37
CA LEU A 285 14.72 0.14 -9.71
C LEU A 285 16.05 0.17 -10.47
N ILE A 286 16.35 -0.91 -11.19
CA ILE A 286 17.47 -0.99 -12.12
C ILE A 286 16.93 -0.78 -13.55
N LEU A 287 17.39 0.29 -14.19
CA LEU A 287 17.10 0.58 -15.60
C LEU A 287 18.35 0.36 -16.45
N ARG A 288 18.21 -0.43 -17.51
CA ARG A 288 19.26 -0.59 -18.53
C ARG A 288 18.98 0.30 -19.73
N THR A 289 19.86 1.27 -19.97
CA THR A 289 19.77 2.17 -21.12
C THR A 289 20.19 1.47 -22.42
N GLN A 290 19.92 2.10 -23.58
CA GLN A 290 20.21 1.52 -24.90
C GLN A 290 21.69 1.24 -25.15
N ASP A 291 22.60 1.95 -24.49
CA ASP A 291 24.05 1.74 -24.54
C ASP A 291 24.51 0.55 -23.67
N GLY A 292 23.58 -0.11 -22.97
CA GLY A 292 23.84 -1.24 -22.08
C GLY A 292 24.23 -0.85 -20.65
N THR A 293 24.23 0.44 -20.31
CA THR A 293 24.58 0.92 -18.98
C THR A 293 23.42 0.69 -17.99
N ASP A 294 23.73 0.18 -16.80
CA ASP A 294 22.74 0.00 -15.73
C ASP A 294 22.72 1.23 -14.81
N HIS A 295 21.52 1.76 -14.57
CA HIS A 295 21.27 2.92 -13.73
C HIS A 295 20.35 2.56 -12.56
N THR A 296 20.71 3.04 -11.38
CA THR A 296 19.89 2.92 -10.17
C THR A 296 18.92 4.10 -10.05
N VAL A 297 17.62 3.80 -9.99
CA VAL A 297 16.53 4.76 -9.82
C VAL A 297 15.89 4.57 -8.44
N ARG A 298 16.21 5.46 -7.51
CA ARG A 298 15.69 5.42 -6.12
C ARG A 298 14.32 6.07 -5.96
N THR A 299 14.02 7.10 -6.76
CA THR A 299 12.75 7.82 -6.70
C THR A 299 12.44 8.38 -8.09
N ALA A 300 11.36 7.91 -8.69
CA ALA A 300 10.82 8.41 -9.94
C ALA A 300 9.37 7.95 -10.11
N ASP A 301 8.62 8.64 -10.97
CA ASP A 301 7.38 8.11 -11.55
C ASP A 301 7.73 7.37 -12.85
N VAL A 302 7.45 6.08 -12.93
CA VAL A 302 7.81 5.25 -14.09
C VAL A 302 6.60 5.15 -15.03
N GLY A 303 6.79 5.27 -16.33
CA GLY A 303 5.76 5.01 -17.37
C GLY A 303 6.30 4.07 -18.43
N VAL A 304 5.43 3.38 -19.19
CA VAL A 304 5.87 2.67 -20.41
C VAL A 304 5.81 3.62 -21.58
N LEU A 305 6.81 3.53 -22.46
CA LEU A 305 6.90 4.24 -23.74
C LEU A 305 6.08 3.57 -24.84
#